data_AF-A0A4Q5XXN0-F1
#
_entry.id   AF-A0A4Q5XXN0-F1
#
_cell.length_a   1.000
_cell.length_b   1.000
_cell.length_c   1.000
_cell.angle_alpha   90.00
_cell.angle_beta   90.00
_cell.angle_gamma   90.00
#
_symmetry.space_group_name_H-M   'P 1'
#
loop_
_entity.id
_entity.type
_entity.pdbx_description
1 polymer ?
#
loop_
_entity_poly.entity_id
_entity_poly.type
_entity_poly.pdbx_seq_one_letter_code
_entity_poly.pdbx_strand_id
1 'polypeptide(L)'
;MAGARPTARSSTRSRPIAPGAACWRPSRQVSRPDLCRHELTIGPASSVMRGLSFLEVRVAADKPTFRFHPGAYERGSLVKSDEPCDACGEPSGWLYASIVYVEDDEPQVCARCIAGGKLTDHFDGDYSLHDADFDDEVDEDMAEEVMQCTPGFATYNAFEWPVMDGKPMVYVGHGDEDATWANAAAADAIRKVWADRGQPLKPDEKTPYGLVFKELDGDRHVAIIDLD
;
A
#
# COMPACT_ATOMS: atom_id res chain seq x y z
N MET A 1 -33.59 12.77 -70.11
CA MET A 1 -32.43 13.31 -69.40
C MET A 1 -32.68 13.03 -67.92
N ALA A 2 -32.18 11.91 -67.36
CA ALA A 2 -30.80 11.68 -66.88
C ALA A 2 -30.47 12.70 -65.79
N GLY A 3 -30.27 12.38 -64.51
CA GLY A 3 -29.48 11.34 -63.82
C GLY A 3 -28.83 12.11 -62.64
N ALA A 4 -28.29 11.59 -61.55
CA ALA A 4 -28.03 10.27 -60.99
C ALA A 4 -27.71 10.50 -59.49
N ARG A 5 -27.80 9.47 -58.64
CA ARG A 5 -27.05 9.42 -57.38
C ARG A 5 -25.55 9.25 -57.69
N PRO A 6 -24.64 9.70 -56.81
CA PRO A 6 -24.04 8.73 -55.88
C PRO A 6 -23.75 9.26 -54.46
N THR A 7 -23.43 8.28 -53.63
CA THR A 7 -23.13 8.23 -52.21
C THR A 7 -21.76 8.84 -51.81
N ALA A 8 -21.65 9.35 -50.58
CA ALA A 8 -20.38 9.31 -49.82
C ALA A 8 -20.66 9.25 -48.31
N ARG A 9 -20.08 8.22 -47.68
CA ARG A 9 -19.97 8.04 -46.22
C ARG A 9 -19.12 9.17 -45.62
N SER A 10 -19.52 9.70 -44.47
CA SER A 10 -18.56 10.26 -43.51
C SER A 10 -18.73 9.55 -42.17
N SER A 11 -17.72 8.77 -41.83
CA SER A 11 -17.56 8.12 -40.55
C SER A 11 -17.43 9.17 -39.44
N THR A 12 -18.39 9.25 -38.54
CA THR A 12 -18.12 9.74 -37.19
C THR A 12 -17.22 8.72 -36.51
N ARG A 13 -15.91 9.02 -36.41
CA ARG A 13 -15.03 8.33 -35.47
C ARG A 13 -15.50 8.68 -34.07
N SER A 14 -16.21 7.76 -33.43
CA SER A 14 -16.31 7.73 -31.98
C SER A 14 -14.88 7.64 -31.42
N ARG A 15 -14.46 8.65 -30.67
CA ARG A 15 -13.27 8.54 -29.81
C ARG A 15 -13.60 7.51 -28.71
N PRO A 16 -12.71 6.57 -28.39
CA PRO A 16 -12.88 5.75 -27.20
C PRO A 16 -12.80 6.65 -25.97
N ILE A 17 -13.75 6.45 -25.05
CA ILE A 17 -13.72 6.96 -23.68
C ILE A 17 -12.64 6.12 -22.98
N ALA A 18 -11.55 6.76 -22.56
CA ALA A 18 -10.62 6.16 -21.60
C ALA A 18 -11.32 6.14 -20.22
N PRO A 19 -11.28 5.03 -19.46
CA PRO A 19 -11.79 4.99 -18.11
C PRO A 19 -10.91 5.82 -17.17
N GLY A 20 -11.51 6.23 -16.05
CA GLY A 20 -11.10 7.35 -15.21
C GLY A 20 -9.66 7.31 -14.73
N ALA A 21 -8.89 8.33 -15.10
CA ALA A 21 -7.86 8.85 -14.23
C ALA A 21 -8.59 9.65 -13.14
N ALA A 22 -8.72 9.07 -11.94
CA ALA A 22 -9.02 9.85 -10.75
C ALA A 22 -7.94 10.94 -10.67
N CYS A 23 -8.38 12.19 -10.71
CA CYS A 23 -7.49 13.34 -10.75
C CYS A 23 -6.85 13.50 -9.37
N TRP A 24 -5.71 12.84 -9.17
CA TRP A 24 -4.77 13.19 -8.11
C TRP A 24 -4.49 14.70 -8.20
N ARG A 25 -4.62 15.40 -7.06
CA ARG A 25 -4.37 16.84 -6.96
C ARG A 25 -3.13 17.06 -6.09
N PRO A 26 -2.04 17.65 -6.63
CA PRO A 26 -0.88 18.00 -5.82
C PRO A 26 -1.27 19.04 -4.76
N SER A 27 -0.99 18.75 -3.50
CA SER A 27 -1.05 19.73 -2.41
C SER A 27 0.18 20.65 -2.48
N ARG A 28 -0.01 21.93 -2.13
CA ARG A 28 1.04 22.96 -2.22
C ARG A 28 2.16 22.69 -1.21
N GLN A 29 3.40 22.76 -1.70
CA GLN A 29 4.63 22.74 -0.92
C GLN A 29 4.57 23.69 0.29
N VAL A 30 4.55 23.10 1.48
CA VAL A 30 4.99 23.71 2.73
C VAL A 30 6.26 22.98 3.13
N SER A 31 7.23 23.69 3.70
CA SER A 31 8.48 23.11 4.20
C SER A 31 8.15 22.03 5.25
N ARG A 32 8.33 20.75 4.90
CA ARG A 32 7.88 19.59 5.69
C ARG A 32 8.91 19.21 6.77
N PRO A 33 8.49 18.92 8.02
CA PRO A 33 9.35 18.27 9.00
C PRO A 33 9.76 16.84 8.56
N ASP A 34 10.83 16.29 9.13
CA ASP A 34 11.23 14.86 8.98
C ASP A 34 10.17 13.94 9.65
N LEU A 35 9.01 13.73 9.01
CA LEU A 35 7.85 13.06 9.62
C LEU A 35 7.94 11.52 9.67
N CYS A 36 8.63 10.88 8.72
CA CYS A 36 8.82 9.42 8.71
C CYS A 36 9.91 8.93 9.70
N ARG A 37 10.34 9.78 10.64
CA ARG A 37 11.42 9.46 11.59
C ARG A 37 10.87 8.73 12.80
N HIS A 38 10.66 7.42 12.68
CA HIS A 38 10.77 6.55 13.85
C HIS A 38 12.25 6.54 14.26
N GLU A 39 12.56 6.82 15.54
CA GLU A 39 13.92 6.63 16.04
C GLU A 39 14.38 5.21 15.69
N LEU A 40 15.33 5.09 14.77
CA LEU A 40 16.11 3.88 14.58
C LEU A 40 16.89 3.66 15.89
N THR A 41 16.28 3.01 16.88
CA THR A 41 16.99 2.52 18.06
C THR A 41 17.93 1.41 17.61
N ILE A 42 19.11 1.79 17.18
CA ILE A 42 20.24 0.89 17.00
C ILE A 42 20.67 0.48 18.42
N GLY A 43 20.21 -0.68 18.86
CA GLY A 43 20.69 -1.29 20.10
C GLY A 43 22.22 -1.48 20.07
N PRO A 44 22.91 -1.46 21.23
CA PRO A 44 24.35 -1.61 21.24
C PRO A 44 24.74 -2.98 20.70
N ALA A 45 25.71 -3.01 19.78
CA ALA A 45 26.26 -4.24 19.25
C ALA A 45 26.84 -5.09 20.39
N SER A 46 26.10 -6.11 20.83
CA SER A 46 26.61 -7.12 21.76
C SER A 46 27.54 -8.08 21.01
N SER A 47 28.71 -8.31 21.60
CA SER A 47 29.91 -8.91 21.01
C SER A 47 29.83 -10.43 20.71
N VAL A 48 28.76 -10.92 20.10
CA VAL A 48 28.62 -12.36 19.81
C VAL A 48 28.02 -12.63 18.44
N MET A 49 28.80 -12.40 17.38
CA MET A 49 28.52 -12.97 16.06
C MET A 49 29.82 -13.40 15.38
N ARG A 50 30.24 -14.64 15.61
CA ARG A 50 31.15 -15.36 14.70
C ARG A 50 30.29 -16.30 13.86
N GLY A 51 30.18 -16.02 12.56
CA GLY A 51 29.66 -16.99 11.58
C GLY A 51 28.61 -16.49 10.58
N LEU A 52 28.14 -15.25 10.65
CA LEU A 52 27.25 -14.68 9.64
C LEU A 52 28.05 -13.97 8.56
N SER A 53 27.67 -14.17 7.30
CA SER A 53 28.24 -13.42 6.18
C SER A 53 27.93 -11.92 6.35
N PHE A 54 28.79 -11.04 5.82
CA PHE A 54 28.57 -9.59 5.87
C PHE A 54 27.20 -9.17 5.29
N LEU A 55 26.64 -9.97 4.38
CA LEU A 55 25.31 -9.79 3.81
C LEU A 55 24.19 -10.05 4.85
N GLU A 56 24.30 -11.12 5.63
CA GLU A 56 23.29 -11.48 6.65
C GLU A 56 23.23 -10.50 7.83
N VAL A 57 24.37 -9.89 8.20
CA VAL A 57 24.43 -8.88 9.28
C VAL A 57 23.82 -7.55 8.83
N ARG A 58 24.00 -7.15 7.57
CA ARG A 58 23.37 -5.94 6.99
C ARG A 58 21.85 -6.09 6.93
N VAL A 59 21.37 -7.23 6.43
CA VAL A 59 19.93 -7.53 6.27
C VAL A 59 19.11 -7.42 7.57
N ALA A 60 19.71 -7.66 8.74
CA ALA A 60 19.00 -7.57 10.03
C ALA A 60 18.88 -6.13 10.59
N ALA A 61 19.83 -5.24 10.29
CA ALA A 61 19.73 -3.80 10.60
C ALA A 61 18.93 -3.03 9.51
N ASP A 62 18.82 -3.63 8.32
CA ASP A 62 18.16 -3.08 7.13
C ASP A 62 16.72 -3.57 6.93
N LYS A 63 16.05 -4.13 7.96
CA LYS A 63 14.64 -4.57 7.91
C LYS A 63 13.74 -3.65 8.76
N PRO A 64 13.37 -2.44 8.27
CA PRO A 64 12.44 -1.55 8.97
C PRO A 64 11.13 -2.21 9.36
N THR A 65 10.48 -1.69 10.40
CA THR A 65 9.10 -2.07 10.76
C THR A 65 8.13 -1.01 10.28
N PHE A 66 6.97 -1.43 9.77
CA PHE A 66 5.94 -0.52 9.27
C PHE A 66 4.71 -0.62 10.16
N ARG A 67 4.32 0.49 10.76
CA ARG A 67 3.26 0.55 11.76
C ARG A 67 1.90 0.11 11.19
N PHE A 68 1.58 0.58 9.98
CA PHE A 68 0.31 0.32 9.31
C PHE A 68 0.31 -0.90 8.38
N HIS A 69 1.47 -1.54 8.16
CA HIS A 69 1.57 -2.81 7.45
C HIS A 69 2.71 -3.67 8.04
N PRO A 70 2.57 -4.19 9.28
CA PRO A 70 3.62 -4.92 9.97
C PRO A 70 4.02 -6.24 9.27
N GLY A 71 3.14 -6.79 8.44
CA GLY A 71 3.37 -8.02 7.66
C GLY A 71 3.98 -7.82 6.28
N ALA A 72 4.47 -6.62 5.93
CA ALA A 72 4.90 -6.29 4.56
C ALA A 72 5.93 -7.26 3.95
N TYR A 73 6.77 -7.88 4.78
CA TYR A 73 7.77 -8.86 4.33
C TYR A 73 7.15 -10.24 4.12
N GLU A 74 6.35 -10.69 5.08
CA GLU A 74 5.71 -11.99 5.08
C GLU A 74 4.66 -12.08 3.94
N ARG A 75 4.12 -10.93 3.53
CA ARG A 75 3.14 -10.76 2.45
C ARG A 75 3.74 -10.48 1.09
N GLY A 76 5.07 -10.36 1.00
CA GLY A 76 5.78 -10.21 -0.26
C GLY A 76 5.78 -8.79 -0.85
N SER A 77 5.25 -7.79 -0.15
CA SER A 77 5.41 -6.38 -0.55
C SER A 77 6.88 -5.95 -0.55
N LEU A 78 7.69 -6.58 0.31
CA LEU A 78 9.14 -6.37 0.38
C LEU A 78 9.88 -7.70 0.20
N VAL A 79 10.70 -7.79 -0.84
CA VAL A 79 11.44 -9.00 -1.21
C VAL A 79 12.94 -8.78 -1.08
N LYS A 80 13.69 -9.84 -0.75
CA LYS A 80 15.16 -9.74 -0.69
C LYS A 80 15.73 -9.47 -2.08
N SER A 81 16.58 -8.47 -2.19
CA SER A 81 17.28 -8.10 -3.42
C SER A 81 18.53 -7.29 -3.10
N ASP A 82 19.50 -7.29 -4.01
CA ASP A 82 20.66 -6.39 -3.96
C ASP A 82 20.63 -5.37 -5.11
N GLU A 83 19.55 -5.35 -5.91
CA GLU A 83 19.35 -4.32 -6.94
C GLU A 83 19.39 -2.92 -6.30
N PRO A 84 20.06 -1.94 -6.94
CA PRO A 84 20.22 -0.62 -6.39
C PRO A 84 18.86 0.10 -6.32
N CYS A 85 18.68 0.89 -5.26
CA CYS A 85 17.50 1.73 -5.12
C CYS A 85 17.66 3.04 -5.93
N ASP A 86 16.67 3.40 -6.73
CA ASP A 86 16.70 4.63 -7.55
C ASP A 86 16.72 5.91 -6.70
N ALA A 87 16.17 5.85 -5.47
CA ALA A 87 16.15 6.99 -4.57
C ALA A 87 17.48 7.23 -3.83
N CYS A 88 18.18 6.17 -3.38
CA CYS A 88 19.40 6.34 -2.57
C CYS A 88 20.68 5.81 -3.21
N GLY A 89 20.59 5.10 -4.32
CA GLY A 89 21.72 4.47 -5.03
C GLY A 89 22.34 3.25 -4.36
N GLU A 90 21.93 2.92 -3.12
CA GLU A 90 22.49 1.81 -2.35
C GLU A 90 21.81 0.47 -2.69
N PRO A 91 22.49 -0.68 -2.51
CA PRO A 91 21.88 -2.00 -2.61
C PRO A 91 20.65 -2.09 -1.71
N SER A 92 19.52 -2.52 -2.27
CA SER A 92 18.22 -2.45 -1.58
C SER A 92 18.19 -3.27 -0.29
N GLY A 93 18.74 -4.48 -0.28
CA GLY A 93 18.59 -5.47 0.79
C GLY A 93 17.16 -6.03 0.81
N TRP A 94 16.17 -5.13 0.88
CA TRP A 94 14.76 -5.36 0.69
C TRP A 94 14.21 -4.37 -0.35
N LEU A 95 13.82 -4.89 -1.50
CA LEU A 95 13.20 -4.14 -2.60
C LEU A 95 11.69 -4.19 -2.47
N TYR A 96 11.04 -3.05 -2.74
CA TYR A 96 9.60 -2.97 -2.86
C TYR A 96 9.13 -3.63 -4.16
N ALA A 97 8.16 -4.54 -4.03
CA ALA A 97 7.69 -5.40 -5.10
C ALA A 97 6.20 -5.14 -5.46
N SER A 98 5.72 -3.94 -5.17
CA SER A 98 4.38 -3.48 -5.51
C SER A 98 4.45 -2.09 -6.15
N ILE A 99 3.29 -1.53 -6.48
CA ILE A 99 3.18 -0.34 -7.32
C ILE A 99 3.55 0.90 -6.50
N VAL A 100 4.31 1.79 -7.14
CA VAL A 100 4.43 3.19 -6.73
C VAL A 100 3.61 4.02 -7.71
N TYR A 101 2.59 4.70 -7.21
CA TYR A 101 1.75 5.59 -8.00
C TYR A 101 2.46 6.93 -8.13
N VAL A 102 3.02 7.17 -9.31
CA VAL A 102 3.77 8.38 -9.69
C VAL A 102 3.46 8.72 -11.16
N GLU A 103 3.64 9.99 -11.57
CA GLU A 103 3.40 10.40 -12.96
C GLU A 103 4.45 9.85 -13.96
N ASP A 104 5.67 9.62 -13.48
CA ASP A 104 6.83 9.15 -14.24
C ASP A 104 6.95 7.61 -14.28
N ASP A 105 8.06 7.10 -14.80
CA ASP A 105 8.35 5.67 -14.84
C ASP A 105 8.41 5.06 -13.43
N GLU A 106 7.92 3.82 -13.29
CA GLU A 106 7.87 3.12 -12.01
C GLU A 106 9.28 2.88 -11.44
N PRO A 107 9.57 3.36 -10.22
CA PRO A 107 10.90 3.34 -9.62
C PRO A 107 11.19 2.03 -8.86
N GLN A 108 12.47 1.65 -8.81
CA GLN A 108 12.97 0.60 -7.92
C GLN A 108 13.34 1.18 -6.55
N VAL A 109 12.48 1.01 -5.55
CA VAL A 109 12.68 1.61 -4.22
C VAL A 109 12.91 0.58 -3.12
N CYS A 110 13.79 0.88 -2.16
CA CYS A 110 14.09 -0.01 -1.03
C CYS A 110 13.25 0.29 0.21
N ALA A 111 13.07 -0.73 1.06
CA ALA A 111 12.34 -0.62 2.32
C ALA A 111 12.83 0.51 3.23
N ARG A 112 14.15 0.77 3.23
CA ARG A 112 14.75 1.85 4.03
C ARG A 112 14.33 3.23 3.54
N CYS A 113 14.22 3.42 2.23
CA CYS A 113 13.78 4.70 1.66
C CYS A 113 12.28 4.94 1.92
N ILE A 114 11.46 3.88 1.82
CA ILE A 114 10.05 3.94 2.20
C ILE A 114 9.93 4.31 3.69
N ALA A 115 10.56 3.55 4.57
CA ALA A 115 10.46 3.77 6.02
C ALA A 115 11.00 5.14 6.46
N GLY A 116 12.05 5.64 5.80
CA GLY A 116 12.71 6.89 6.14
C GLY A 116 12.19 8.12 5.40
N GLY A 117 11.12 8.00 4.59
CA GLY A 117 10.56 9.13 3.84
C GLY A 117 11.47 9.70 2.75
N LYS A 118 12.53 8.98 2.35
CA LYS A 118 13.48 9.48 1.32
C LYS A 118 12.88 9.57 -0.07
N LEU A 119 11.76 8.89 -0.30
CA LEU A 119 11.05 8.96 -1.57
C LEU A 119 10.39 10.33 -1.77
N THR A 120 10.00 11.02 -0.69
CA THR A 120 9.48 12.39 -0.74
C THR A 120 10.48 13.34 -1.38
N ASP A 121 11.77 13.23 -1.05
CA ASP A 121 12.81 14.04 -1.70
C ASP A 121 13.04 13.67 -3.17
N HIS A 122 12.82 12.40 -3.52
CA HIS A 122 13.08 11.89 -4.87
C HIS A 122 11.94 12.24 -5.85
N PHE A 123 10.69 12.21 -5.37
CA PHE A 123 9.48 12.50 -6.17
C PHE A 123 8.91 13.90 -5.89
N ASP A 124 9.64 14.78 -5.21
CA ASP A 124 9.13 16.10 -4.76
C ASP A 124 7.80 16.02 -3.98
N GLY A 125 7.56 14.88 -3.30
CA GLY A 125 6.34 14.57 -2.57
C GLY A 125 5.14 14.13 -3.41
N ASP A 126 5.29 14.05 -4.73
CA ASP A 126 4.28 13.65 -5.71
C ASP A 126 4.33 12.14 -5.98
N TYR A 127 3.88 11.35 -4.99
CA TYR A 127 3.70 9.92 -5.14
C TYR A 127 2.78 9.35 -4.05
N SER A 128 2.29 8.14 -4.28
CA SER A 128 1.69 7.30 -3.25
C SER A 128 2.07 5.82 -3.40
N LEU A 129 2.03 5.08 -2.29
CA LEU A 129 2.19 3.62 -2.25
C LEU A 129 0.85 2.87 -2.26
N HIS A 130 -0.27 3.61 -2.25
CA HIS A 130 -1.62 3.06 -2.23
C HIS A 130 -2.53 3.86 -3.16
N ASP A 131 -3.42 3.17 -3.87
CA ASP A 131 -4.60 3.79 -4.49
C ASP A 131 -5.73 3.77 -3.47
N ALA A 132 -5.76 4.75 -2.57
CA ALA A 132 -6.69 4.79 -1.45
C ALA A 132 -7.01 6.22 -1.01
N ASP A 133 -8.19 6.39 -0.41
CA ASP A 133 -8.56 7.53 0.41
C ASP A 133 -8.88 7.03 1.83
N PHE A 134 -9.11 7.91 2.81
CA PHE A 134 -9.54 7.53 4.17
C PHE A 134 -11.05 7.62 4.31
N ASP A 135 -11.68 6.69 5.04
CA ASP A 135 -13.14 6.70 5.27
C ASP A 135 -13.61 7.73 6.31
N ASP A 136 -12.69 8.37 7.02
CA ASP A 136 -12.93 9.46 7.97
C ASP A 136 -11.73 10.43 8.02
N GLU A 137 -11.88 11.53 8.74
CA GLU A 137 -10.82 12.50 8.99
C GLU A 137 -9.66 11.88 9.79
N VAL A 138 -8.44 12.18 9.35
CA VAL A 138 -7.20 11.67 9.92
C VAL A 138 -6.16 12.78 10.06
N ASP A 139 -5.31 12.64 11.07
CA ASP A 139 -4.13 13.49 11.25
C ASP A 139 -3.21 13.42 10.01
N GLU A 140 -2.74 14.59 9.53
CA GLU A 140 -1.97 14.70 8.29
C GLU A 140 -0.67 13.88 8.33
N ASP A 141 0.01 13.82 9.48
CA ASP A 141 1.26 13.06 9.63
C ASP A 141 0.98 11.55 9.52
N MET A 142 -0.13 11.07 10.07
CA MET A 142 -0.53 9.67 9.94
C MET A 142 -1.01 9.32 8.52
N ALA A 143 -1.71 10.25 7.86
CA ALA A 143 -2.11 10.10 6.47
C ALA A 143 -0.87 9.96 5.57
N GLU A 144 0.12 10.82 5.75
CA GLU A 144 1.40 10.75 5.02
C GLU A 144 2.15 9.45 5.32
N GLU A 145 2.19 9.00 6.59
CA GLU A 145 2.83 7.74 6.94
C GLU A 145 2.19 6.53 6.23
N VAL A 146 0.86 6.48 6.15
CA VAL A 146 0.15 5.44 5.40
C VAL A 146 0.45 5.57 3.91
N MET A 147 0.23 6.75 3.32
CA MET A 147 0.25 6.92 1.87
C MET A 147 1.66 6.91 1.27
N GLN A 148 2.69 7.23 2.04
CA GLN A 148 4.05 7.49 1.54
C GLN A 148 5.16 6.70 2.23
N CYS A 149 4.91 6.19 3.44
CA CYS A 149 5.90 5.47 4.25
C CYS A 149 5.45 4.06 4.68
N THR A 150 4.31 3.57 4.19
CA THR A 150 3.80 2.20 4.40
C THR A 150 3.79 1.42 3.08
N PRO A 151 4.43 0.23 3.00
CA PRO A 151 4.42 -0.57 1.79
C PRO A 151 3.01 -0.95 1.35
N GLY A 152 2.72 -0.79 0.07
CA GLY A 152 1.50 -1.26 -0.58
C GLY A 152 1.23 -2.75 -0.38
N PHE A 153 -0.02 -3.15 -0.58
CA PHE A 153 -0.47 -4.53 -0.68
C PHE A 153 -1.41 -4.65 -1.88
N ALA A 154 -1.63 -5.87 -2.35
CA ALA A 154 -2.46 -6.09 -3.53
C ALA A 154 -3.91 -5.67 -3.26
N THR A 155 -4.44 -4.82 -4.15
CA THR A 155 -5.86 -4.50 -4.22
C THR A 155 -6.32 -4.58 -5.67
N TYR A 156 -7.60 -4.85 -5.89
CA TYR A 156 -8.23 -4.86 -7.20
C TYR A 156 -8.64 -3.45 -7.63
N ASN A 157 -9.09 -2.63 -6.68
CA ASN A 157 -9.55 -1.26 -6.91
C ASN A 157 -8.95 -0.27 -5.91
N ALA A 158 -9.22 1.02 -6.17
CA ALA A 158 -9.10 2.04 -5.15
C ALA A 158 -10.03 1.72 -3.98
N PHE A 159 -9.58 1.94 -2.75
CA PHE A 159 -10.35 1.59 -1.55
C PHE A 159 -10.33 2.71 -0.51
N GLU A 160 -11.27 2.66 0.43
CA GLU A 160 -11.26 3.54 1.60
C GLU A 160 -10.52 2.83 2.75
N TRP A 161 -9.42 3.42 3.20
CA TRP A 161 -8.63 2.98 4.33
C TRP A 161 -9.39 3.26 5.63
N PRO A 162 -9.72 2.23 6.44
CA PRO A 162 -10.51 2.43 7.65
C PRO A 162 -9.81 3.28 8.70
N VAL A 163 -10.56 4.21 9.28
CA VAL A 163 -10.14 5.10 10.36
C VAL A 163 -10.94 4.76 11.61
N MET A 164 -10.25 4.75 12.75
CA MET A 164 -10.86 4.52 14.05
C MET A 164 -10.33 5.52 15.06
N ASP A 165 -11.24 6.28 15.65
CA ASP A 165 -10.93 7.34 16.62
C ASP A 165 -9.87 8.33 16.10
N GLY A 166 -10.00 8.72 14.83
CA GLY A 166 -9.12 9.68 14.16
C GLY A 166 -7.74 9.13 13.75
N LYS A 167 -7.54 7.81 13.78
CA LYS A 167 -6.28 7.15 13.39
C LYS A 167 -6.52 6.12 12.29
N PRO A 168 -5.64 6.00 11.28
CA PRO A 168 -5.71 4.89 10.35
C PRO A 168 -5.61 3.56 11.09
N MET A 169 -6.34 2.56 10.61
CA MET A 169 -6.21 1.21 11.12
C MET A 169 -5.01 0.49 10.47
N VAL A 170 -4.46 -0.51 11.15
CA VAL A 170 -3.32 -1.30 10.71
C VAL A 170 -3.79 -2.42 9.80
N TYR A 171 -3.26 -2.51 8.59
CA TYR A 171 -3.57 -3.63 7.70
C TYR A 171 -3.00 -4.95 8.27
N VAL A 172 -3.85 -5.97 8.40
CA VAL A 172 -3.47 -7.26 9.00
C VAL A 172 -3.57 -8.44 8.04
N GLY A 173 -4.26 -8.36 6.90
CA GLY A 173 -4.28 -9.43 5.90
C GLY A 173 -5.53 -9.52 5.02
N HIS A 174 -5.47 -10.38 4.00
CA HIS A 174 -6.58 -10.69 3.12
C HIS A 174 -7.46 -11.83 3.66
N GLY A 175 -8.71 -11.88 3.20
CA GLY A 175 -9.72 -12.86 3.56
C GLY A 175 -9.57 -14.23 2.89
N ASP A 176 -8.52 -14.48 2.11
CA ASP A 176 -8.19 -15.79 1.55
C ASP A 176 -7.02 -16.47 2.29
N GLU A 177 -6.38 -15.76 3.22
CA GLU A 177 -5.22 -16.24 3.95
C GLU A 177 -5.60 -17.01 5.23
N ASP A 178 -4.97 -18.17 5.45
CA ASP A 178 -5.18 -18.95 6.69
C ASP A 178 -4.86 -18.14 7.96
N ALA A 179 -3.82 -17.31 7.92
CA ALA A 179 -3.40 -16.51 9.07
C ALA A 179 -4.47 -15.50 9.51
N THR A 180 -5.19 -14.89 8.56
CA THR A 180 -6.29 -13.96 8.85
C THR A 180 -7.44 -14.69 9.53
N TRP A 181 -7.81 -15.88 9.06
CA TRP A 181 -8.89 -16.68 9.65
C TRP A 181 -8.54 -17.32 10.98
N ALA A 182 -7.25 -17.51 11.29
CA ALA A 182 -6.80 -17.98 12.59
C ALA A 182 -7.02 -16.96 13.72
N ASN A 183 -7.19 -15.67 13.39
CA ASN A 183 -7.59 -14.62 14.32
C ASN A 183 -9.13 -14.50 14.32
N ALA A 184 -9.75 -14.82 15.47
CA ALA A 184 -11.21 -14.82 15.59
C ALA A 184 -11.83 -13.43 15.32
N ALA A 185 -11.20 -12.35 15.77
CA ALA A 185 -11.71 -11.00 15.56
C ALA A 185 -11.62 -10.59 14.08
N ALA A 186 -10.55 -10.97 13.39
CA ALA A 186 -10.40 -10.77 11.95
C ALA A 186 -11.44 -11.58 11.16
N ALA A 187 -11.62 -12.86 11.49
CA ALA A 187 -12.63 -13.73 10.89
C ALA A 187 -14.06 -13.17 11.08
N ASP A 188 -14.37 -12.68 12.29
CA ASP A 188 -15.67 -12.08 12.59
C ASP A 188 -15.89 -10.77 11.85
N ALA A 189 -14.85 -9.94 11.68
CA ALA A 189 -14.91 -8.73 10.87
C ALA A 189 -15.23 -9.05 9.40
N ILE A 190 -14.57 -10.06 8.80
CA ILE A 190 -14.86 -10.52 7.43
C ILE A 190 -16.32 -11.01 7.34
N ARG A 191 -16.75 -11.90 8.23
CA ARG A 191 -18.13 -12.40 8.21
C ARG A 191 -19.14 -11.28 8.33
N LYS A 192 -18.87 -10.31 9.20
CA LYS A 192 -19.72 -9.15 9.42
C LYS A 192 -19.87 -8.30 8.17
N VAL A 193 -18.77 -7.89 7.51
CA VAL A 193 -18.87 -7.00 6.34
C VAL A 193 -19.66 -7.64 5.19
N TRP A 194 -19.49 -8.96 4.99
CA TRP A 194 -20.25 -9.72 3.98
C TRP A 194 -21.73 -9.91 4.35
N ALA A 195 -22.02 -10.15 5.63
CA ALA A 195 -23.40 -10.21 6.12
C ALA A 195 -24.12 -8.86 6.00
N ASP A 196 -23.43 -7.76 6.31
CA ASP A 196 -23.97 -6.40 6.19
C ASP A 196 -24.26 -6.02 4.72
N ARG A 197 -23.49 -6.56 3.75
CA ARG A 197 -23.77 -6.46 2.30
C ARG A 197 -24.93 -7.36 1.83
N GLY A 198 -25.54 -8.15 2.72
CA GLY A 198 -26.61 -9.10 2.39
C GLY A 198 -26.12 -10.36 1.69
N GLN A 199 -24.82 -10.65 1.77
CA GLN A 199 -24.15 -11.79 1.13
C GLN A 199 -23.31 -12.57 2.15
N PRO A 200 -23.91 -13.13 3.21
CA PRO A 200 -23.15 -13.81 4.26
C PRO A 200 -22.36 -14.98 3.69
N LEU A 201 -21.09 -15.09 4.07
CA LEU A 201 -20.22 -16.21 3.73
C LEU A 201 -20.72 -17.51 4.38
N LYS A 202 -20.48 -18.65 3.73
CA LYS A 202 -20.67 -19.96 4.34
C LYS A 202 -19.62 -20.19 5.44
N PRO A 203 -19.84 -21.12 6.39
CA PRO A 203 -18.96 -21.31 7.55
C PRO A 203 -17.46 -21.45 7.26
N ASP A 204 -17.10 -22.19 6.20
CA ASP A 204 -15.71 -22.47 5.80
C ASP A 204 -15.29 -21.72 4.51
N GLU A 205 -16.10 -20.74 4.09
CA GLU A 205 -15.85 -19.98 2.87
C GLU A 205 -14.87 -18.83 3.13
N LYS A 206 -13.82 -18.78 2.30
CA LYS A 206 -12.85 -17.70 2.25
C LYS A 206 -13.15 -16.77 1.07
N THR A 207 -12.55 -15.58 1.09
CA THR A 207 -12.79 -14.56 0.07
C THR A 207 -11.52 -13.76 -0.23
N PRO A 208 -11.06 -13.70 -1.49
CA PRO A 208 -9.87 -12.91 -1.84
C PRO A 208 -10.12 -11.40 -1.74
N TYR A 209 -11.37 -10.99 -1.59
CA TYR A 209 -11.77 -9.59 -1.61
C TYR A 209 -11.91 -8.96 -0.23
N GLY A 210 -11.75 -9.73 0.85
CA GLY A 210 -11.79 -9.18 2.20
C GLY A 210 -10.43 -8.59 2.56
N LEU A 211 -10.39 -7.31 2.93
CA LEU A 211 -9.19 -6.70 3.52
C LEU A 211 -9.48 -6.43 4.99
N VAL A 212 -8.62 -6.91 5.88
CA VAL A 212 -8.81 -6.78 7.34
C VAL A 212 -7.82 -5.79 7.92
N PHE A 213 -8.35 -4.94 8.80
CA PHE A 213 -7.62 -3.92 9.53
C PHE A 213 -7.86 -4.07 11.03
N LYS A 214 -6.84 -3.74 11.82
CA LYS A 214 -6.85 -3.74 13.28
C LYS A 214 -6.64 -2.32 13.80
N GLU A 215 -7.32 -1.97 14.87
CA GLU A 215 -7.09 -0.71 15.58
C GLU A 215 -5.61 -0.56 15.99
N LEU A 216 -5.05 0.63 15.76
CA LEU A 216 -3.62 0.87 15.98
C LEU A 216 -3.15 0.59 17.41
N ASP A 217 -3.91 1.06 18.41
CA ASP A 217 -3.56 0.95 19.83
C ASP A 217 -4.52 0.03 20.62
N GLY A 218 -5.30 -0.80 19.92
CA GLY A 218 -6.33 -1.63 20.54
C GLY A 218 -6.49 -2.99 19.84
N ASP A 219 -7.64 -3.63 20.02
CA ASP A 219 -7.91 -4.98 19.49
C ASP A 219 -9.18 -5.05 18.64
N ARG A 220 -9.82 -3.90 18.33
CA ARG A 220 -10.95 -3.85 17.40
C ARG A 220 -10.46 -4.15 15.99
N HIS A 221 -11.28 -4.87 15.23
CA HIS A 221 -11.01 -5.21 13.85
C HIS A 221 -12.17 -4.75 12.96
N VAL A 222 -11.83 -4.26 11.79
CA VAL A 222 -12.76 -3.89 10.72
C VAL A 222 -12.30 -4.62 9.46
N ALA A 223 -13.25 -5.03 8.64
CA ALA A 223 -12.95 -5.54 7.31
C ALA A 223 -13.70 -4.70 6.28
N ILE A 224 -13.05 -4.47 5.15
CA ILE A 224 -13.65 -3.86 3.96
C ILE A 224 -13.68 -4.90 2.84
N ILE A 225 -14.45 -4.60 1.79
CA ILE A 225 -14.57 -5.46 0.61
C ILE A 225 -13.97 -4.71 -0.58
N ASP A 226 -12.91 -5.26 -1.13
CA ASP A 226 -12.25 -4.84 -2.37
C ASP A 226 -12.93 -5.49 -3.58
N LEU A 227 -14.18 -5.09 -3.83
CA LEU A 227 -15.00 -5.45 -4.98
C LEU A 227 -15.69 -4.21 -5.52
N ASP A 228 -15.81 -4.15 -6.84
CA ASP A 228 -16.62 -3.16 -7.57
C ASP A 228 -18.06 -2.99 -7.02
#